data_AF-A0A6M2D2I3-F1
#
_entry.id   AF-A0A6M2D2I3-F1
#
_cell.length_a   1.000
_cell.length_b   1.000
_cell.length_c   1.000
_cell.angle_alpha   90.00
_cell.angle_beta   90.00
_cell.angle_gamma   90.00
#
_symmetry.space_group_name_H-M   'P 1'
#
loop_
_entity.id
_entity.type
_entity.pdbx_description
1 polymer ?
#
loop_
_entity_poly.entity_id
_entity_poly.type
_entity_poly.pdbx_seq_one_letter_code
_entity_poly.pdbx_strand_id
1 'polypeptide(L)'
;ALWTFVGVARFLCRDSSRCSFADVITVPCSPALASVPDFQRQVLHLLCIVHSKLEQQGQQLKVLLEKLGHTVQEDPLVLLKPLETEEELDIFEENLSQSRKDQLILQLGQYGGHNLPSIVRRILKQLIHDSLAAKFSWFGKKGKAPFCQLKLAGIITSAVRMNRKFKNATDHDVQEAVQSWLRHAPARQQKETKRSLQEY
;
A
#
# COMPACT_ATOMS: atom_id res chain seq x y z
N ALA A 1 35.85 38.99 -13.43
CA ALA A 1 35.69 37.89 -12.45
C ALA A 1 34.52 38.26 -11.54
N LEU A 2 33.40 37.54 -11.50
CA LEU A 2 33.21 36.13 -11.15
C LEU A 2 33.50 35.84 -9.66
N TRP A 3 32.48 36.15 -8.85
CA TRP A 3 31.94 35.42 -7.67
C TRP A 3 32.82 34.40 -6.93
N THR A 4 32.91 34.56 -5.60
CA THR A 4 32.53 33.51 -4.62
C THR A 4 31.91 34.06 -3.33
N PHE A 5 30.69 33.59 -3.05
CA PHE A 5 30.03 33.53 -1.73
C PHE A 5 30.51 32.24 -0.98
N VAL A 6 30.30 31.95 0.30
CA VAL A 6 29.45 32.47 1.41
C VAL A 6 30.31 32.48 2.72
N GLY A 7 29.87 33.09 3.83
CA GLY A 7 30.52 32.84 5.14
C GLY A 7 29.91 33.43 6.43
N VAL A 8 28.63 33.82 6.48
CA VAL A 8 28.02 34.41 7.70
C VAL A 8 27.27 33.37 8.52
N ALA A 9 27.66 33.20 9.78
CA ALA A 9 26.81 32.63 10.84
C ALA A 9 27.09 33.33 12.18
N ARG A 10 26.51 34.52 12.38
CA ARG A 10 26.41 35.14 13.72
C ARG A 10 25.40 34.33 14.54
N PHE A 11 25.85 33.60 15.55
CA PHE A 11 24.96 33.12 16.60
C PHE A 11 24.95 34.14 17.76
N LEU A 12 23.92 34.97 17.81
CA LEU A 12 23.65 35.84 18.96
C LEU A 12 22.98 34.99 20.04
N CYS A 13 23.77 34.42 20.96
CA CYS A 13 23.21 33.93 22.22
C CYS A 13 23.32 35.04 23.27
N ARG A 14 22.17 35.45 23.80
CA ARG A 14 22.01 36.57 24.73
C ARG A 14 21.69 36.02 26.11
N ASP A 15 22.38 36.58 27.08
CA ASP A 15 22.15 36.49 28.53
C ASP A 15 22.65 35.27 29.31
N SER A 16 22.87 35.56 30.59
CA SER A 16 23.56 34.75 31.59
C SER A 16 22.56 34.02 32.48
N SER A 17 22.73 32.71 32.65
CA SER A 17 22.71 32.02 33.97
C SER A 17 22.77 30.50 33.85
N ARG A 18 23.81 29.91 34.44
CA ARG A 18 23.94 28.53 34.96
C ARG A 18 23.02 27.43 34.40
N CYS A 19 23.62 26.52 33.63
CA CYS A 19 23.49 25.08 33.89
C CYS A 19 24.83 24.39 33.57
N SER A 20 25.29 23.53 34.46
CA SER A 20 26.57 22.83 34.33
C SER A 20 26.39 21.51 33.59
N PHE A 21 27.13 21.29 32.50
CA PHE A 21 27.50 19.95 32.07
C PHE A 21 28.80 20.00 31.24
N ALA A 22 29.93 20.00 31.94
CA ALA A 22 31.24 19.91 31.32
C ALA A 22 31.59 18.43 31.11
N ASP A 23 31.22 17.89 29.95
CA ASP A 23 31.75 16.64 29.40
C ASP A 23 32.04 16.83 27.90
N VAL A 24 32.89 17.81 27.60
CA VAL A 24 33.63 17.81 26.34
C VAL A 24 34.62 16.64 26.46
N ILE A 25 34.54 15.68 25.54
CA ILE A 25 35.54 14.61 25.43
C ILE A 25 36.86 15.26 24.97
N THR A 26 37.63 15.77 25.93
CA THR A 26 38.99 16.25 25.70
C THR A 26 39.87 15.04 25.42
N VAL A 27 40.10 14.77 24.13
CA VAL A 27 41.16 13.85 23.71
C VAL A 27 42.50 14.47 24.14
N PRO A 28 43.27 13.86 25.04
CA PRO A 28 44.53 14.43 25.49
C PRO A 28 45.58 14.26 24.38
N CYS A 29 45.84 15.32 23.63
CA CYS A 29 46.98 15.36 22.72
C CYS A 29 48.27 15.53 23.54
N SER A 30 49.00 14.43 23.73
CA SER A 30 50.30 14.42 24.37
C SER A 30 51.37 14.00 23.35
N PRO A 31 52.37 14.83 23.04
CA PRO A 31 53.35 14.56 21.97
C PRO A 31 54.49 13.67 22.50
N ALA A 32 54.17 12.42 22.83
CA ALA A 32 55.15 11.33 22.94
C ALA A 32 54.95 10.40 21.74
N LEU A 33 56.02 9.84 21.17
CA LEU A 33 55.97 8.99 19.99
C LEU A 33 54.99 7.81 20.18
N ALA A 34 53.74 7.97 19.72
CA ALA A 34 52.90 6.85 19.39
C ALA A 34 53.58 6.13 18.23
N SER A 35 53.98 4.88 18.45
CA SER A 35 54.64 4.12 17.40
C SER A 35 53.64 3.88 16.26
N VAL A 36 54.12 3.78 15.01
CA VAL A 36 53.26 3.48 13.86
C VAL A 36 52.25 2.34 14.12
N PRO A 37 52.62 1.21 14.79
CA PRO A 37 51.65 0.18 15.14
C PRO A 37 50.57 0.61 16.14
N ASP A 38 50.77 1.62 16.99
CA ASP A 38 49.73 2.09 17.93
C ASP A 38 48.63 2.86 17.20
N PHE A 39 49.00 3.75 16.28
CA PHE A 39 48.04 4.40 15.38
C PHE A 39 47.32 3.38 14.50
N GLN A 40 48.05 2.41 13.93
CA GLN A 40 47.45 1.34 13.13
C GLN A 40 46.44 0.51 13.95
N ARG A 41 46.78 0.14 15.19
CA ARG A 41 45.86 -0.56 16.11
C ARG A 41 44.59 0.24 16.38
N GLN A 42 44.71 1.54 16.58
CA GLN A 42 43.55 2.40 16.86
C GLN A 42 42.67 2.60 15.62
N VAL A 43 43.25 2.71 14.42
CA VAL A 43 42.50 2.73 13.14
C VAL A 43 41.80 1.38 12.90
N LEU A 44 42.50 0.26 13.09
CA LEU A 44 41.92 -1.08 12.92
C LEU A 44 40.77 -1.32 13.91
N HIS A 45 40.92 -0.94 15.17
CA HIS A 45 39.85 -1.02 16.17
C HIS A 45 38.63 -0.18 15.73
N LEU A 46 38.84 1.05 15.25
CA LEU A 46 37.75 1.89 14.77
C LEU A 46 37.05 1.30 13.54
N LEU A 47 37.79 0.71 12.60
CA LEU A 47 37.24 0.00 11.45
C LEU A 47 36.42 -1.22 11.87
N CYS A 48 36.86 -1.99 12.86
CA CYS A 48 36.06 -3.09 13.43
C CYS A 48 34.74 -2.58 14.05
N ILE A 49 34.78 -1.49 14.81
CA ILE A 49 33.56 -0.87 15.38
C ILE A 49 32.60 -0.44 14.26
N VAL A 50 33.11 0.21 13.20
CA VAL A 50 32.30 0.62 12.05
C VAL A 50 31.72 -0.59 11.32
N HIS A 51 32.50 -1.65 11.10
CA HIS A 51 32.02 -2.88 10.47
C HIS A 51 30.89 -3.53 11.27
N SER A 52 31.11 -3.78 12.57
CA SER A 52 30.08 -4.32 13.46
C SER A 52 28.84 -3.43 13.54
N LYS A 53 28.99 -2.11 13.41
CA LYS A 53 27.85 -1.19 13.39
C LYS A 53 27.06 -1.26 12.09
N LEU A 54 27.73 -1.39 10.94
CA LEU A 54 27.08 -1.59 9.63
C LEU A 54 26.34 -2.95 9.59
N GLU A 55 26.95 -4.01 10.12
CA GLU A 55 26.30 -5.33 10.26
C GLU A 55 25.05 -5.24 11.15
N GLN A 56 25.16 -4.57 12.31
CA GLN A 56 24.02 -4.33 13.20
C GLN A 56 22.90 -3.55 12.49
N GLN A 57 23.24 -2.51 11.72
CA GLN A 57 22.26 -1.71 10.97
C GLN A 57 21.57 -2.55 9.88
N GLY A 58 22.31 -3.41 9.16
CA GLY A 58 21.74 -4.34 8.19
C GLY A 58 20.75 -5.34 8.83
N GLN A 59 21.10 -5.90 9.99
CA GLN A 59 20.21 -6.77 10.77
C GLN A 59 18.96 -6.03 11.26
N GLN A 60 19.11 -4.79 11.76
CA GLN A 60 17.99 -3.96 12.19
C GLN A 60 17.04 -3.62 11.04
N LEU A 61 17.58 -3.28 9.85
CA LEU A 61 16.79 -3.04 8.64
C LEU A 61 16.03 -4.28 8.20
N LYS A 62 16.67 -5.47 8.23
CA LYS A 62 16.01 -6.74 7.90
C LYS A 62 14.82 -7.03 8.82
N VAL A 63 15.02 -6.92 10.14
CA VAL A 63 13.95 -7.14 11.14
C VAL A 63 12.83 -6.09 11.03
N LEU A 64 13.15 -4.84 10.67
CA LEU A 64 12.13 -3.84 10.40
C LEU A 64 11.32 -4.15 9.13
N LEU A 65 11.97 -4.60 8.05
CA LEU A 65 11.29 -5.02 6.81
C LEU A 65 10.36 -6.21 7.05
N GLU A 66 10.80 -7.20 7.81
CA GLU A 66 10.00 -8.35 8.25
C GLU A 66 8.79 -7.90 9.09
N LYS A 67 8.98 -6.99 10.05
CA LYS A 67 7.90 -6.45 10.90
C LYS A 67 6.94 -5.51 10.18
N LEU A 68 7.38 -4.87 9.09
CA LEU A 68 6.54 -4.02 8.24
C LEU A 68 5.75 -4.82 7.18
N GLY A 69 5.90 -6.15 7.14
CA GLY A 69 4.99 -7.03 6.41
C GLY A 69 5.21 -7.09 4.89
N HIS A 70 6.40 -6.72 4.39
CA HIS A 70 6.74 -6.89 2.98
C HIS A 70 7.85 -7.93 2.77
N THR A 71 7.43 -9.20 2.69
CA THR A 71 8.09 -10.15 1.80
C THR A 71 7.95 -9.62 0.37
N VAL A 72 9.07 -9.16 -0.20
CA VAL A 72 9.17 -8.77 -1.60
C VAL A 72 9.07 -10.03 -2.46
N GLN A 73 7.84 -10.43 -2.79
CA GLN A 73 7.37 -11.16 -3.98
C GLN A 73 5.90 -11.57 -3.74
N GLU A 74 4.98 -10.63 -3.95
CA GLU A 74 3.64 -10.97 -4.42
C GLU A 74 3.45 -10.23 -5.75
N ASP A 75 3.00 -10.95 -6.79
CA ASP A 75 2.58 -10.32 -8.04
C ASP A 75 1.59 -9.20 -7.74
N PRO A 76 1.66 -8.05 -8.45
CA PRO A 76 0.65 -7.02 -8.29
C PRO A 76 -0.74 -7.62 -8.54
N LEU A 77 -1.61 -7.63 -7.53
CA LEU A 77 -3.03 -8.01 -7.65
C LEU A 77 -3.86 -7.02 -8.48
N VAL A 78 -3.21 -6.32 -9.40
CA VAL A 78 -3.83 -5.66 -10.53
C VAL A 78 -4.46 -6.76 -11.37
N LEU A 79 -5.78 -6.93 -11.22
CA LEU A 79 -6.61 -7.57 -12.23
C LEU A 79 -6.42 -6.80 -13.54
N LEU A 80 -5.50 -7.27 -14.38
CA LEU A 80 -5.20 -6.73 -15.71
C LEU A 80 -6.45 -6.72 -16.61
N LYS A 81 -7.38 -7.63 -16.30
CA LYS A 81 -8.69 -7.79 -16.93
C LYS A 81 -9.72 -8.19 -15.86
N PRO A 82 -10.99 -7.74 -15.96
CA PRO A 82 -12.08 -8.25 -15.12
C PRO A 82 -12.35 -9.73 -15.38
N LEU A 83 -12.75 -10.46 -14.34
CA LEU A 83 -13.08 -11.91 -14.39
C LEU A 83 -14.30 -12.17 -15.28
N GLU A 84 -14.21 -13.17 -16.16
CA GLU A 84 -15.24 -13.49 -17.17
C GLU A 84 -15.93 -14.84 -16.97
N THR A 85 -15.25 -15.79 -16.31
CA THR A 85 -15.74 -17.16 -16.07
C THR A 85 -15.98 -17.43 -14.58
N GLU A 86 -16.77 -18.45 -14.25
CA GLU A 86 -17.04 -18.78 -12.84
C GLU A 86 -15.83 -19.50 -12.23
N GLU A 87 -15.13 -20.27 -13.05
CA GLU A 87 -13.88 -20.97 -12.75
C GLU A 87 -12.73 -19.99 -12.40
N GLU A 88 -12.59 -18.90 -13.17
CA GLU A 88 -11.66 -17.80 -12.83
C GLU A 88 -12.00 -17.16 -11.48
N LEU A 89 -13.28 -16.97 -11.19
CA LEU A 89 -13.74 -16.37 -9.94
C LEU A 89 -13.52 -17.28 -8.73
N ASP A 90 -13.78 -18.58 -8.86
CA ASP A 90 -13.54 -19.55 -7.80
C ASP A 90 -12.05 -19.66 -7.48
N ILE A 91 -11.19 -19.78 -8.50
CA ILE A 91 -9.73 -19.76 -8.34
C ILE A 91 -9.26 -18.45 -7.69
N PHE A 92 -9.83 -17.30 -8.09
CA PHE A 92 -9.51 -16.01 -7.48
C PHE A 92 -9.92 -15.94 -6.01
N GLU A 93 -11.15 -16.38 -5.70
CA GLU A 93 -11.69 -16.42 -4.34
C GLU A 93 -10.87 -17.35 -3.43
N GLU A 94 -10.46 -18.52 -3.90
CA GLU A 94 -9.54 -19.42 -3.17
C GLU A 94 -8.19 -18.75 -2.86
N ASN A 95 -7.63 -18.03 -3.83
CA ASN A 95 -6.34 -17.35 -3.73
C ASN A 95 -6.33 -16.08 -2.84
N LEU A 96 -7.47 -15.64 -2.31
CA LEU A 96 -7.58 -14.48 -1.39
C LEU A 96 -7.14 -14.83 0.04
N SER A 97 -5.82 -14.81 0.27
CA SER A 97 -5.21 -14.74 1.60
C SER A 97 -5.47 -13.39 2.29
N GLN A 98 -5.17 -13.26 3.59
CA GLN A 98 -5.44 -12.00 4.31
C GLN A 98 -4.59 -10.83 3.77
N SER A 99 -3.29 -11.02 3.53
CA SER A 99 -2.41 -9.99 2.93
C SER A 99 -2.96 -9.49 1.59
N ARG A 100 -3.40 -10.43 0.75
CA ARG A 100 -3.96 -10.17 -0.58
C ARG A 100 -5.28 -9.41 -0.53
N LYS A 101 -6.16 -9.73 0.43
CA LYS A 101 -7.38 -8.95 0.68
C LYS A 101 -7.05 -7.50 1.03
N ASP A 102 -6.10 -7.29 1.94
CA ASP A 102 -5.74 -5.95 2.40
C ASP A 102 -5.10 -5.13 1.29
N GLN A 103 -4.21 -5.72 0.47
CA GLN A 103 -3.68 -5.11 -0.75
C GLN A 103 -4.79 -4.75 -1.76
N LEU A 104 -5.73 -5.66 -2.01
CA LEU A 104 -6.84 -5.43 -2.95
C LEU A 104 -7.79 -4.34 -2.43
N ILE A 105 -8.04 -4.28 -1.12
CA ILE A 105 -8.78 -3.18 -0.49
C ILE A 105 -8.05 -1.85 -0.73
N LEU A 106 -6.73 -1.79 -0.49
CA LEU A 106 -5.92 -0.58 -0.71
C LEU A 106 -5.93 -0.12 -2.18
N GLN A 107 -5.86 -1.05 -3.13
CA GLN A 107 -5.95 -0.74 -4.57
C GLN A 107 -7.36 -0.25 -4.96
N LEU A 108 -8.40 -0.99 -4.58
CA LEU A 108 -9.78 -0.65 -4.92
C LEU A 108 -10.26 0.64 -4.23
N GLY A 109 -9.71 0.96 -3.06
CA GLY A 109 -9.97 2.21 -2.34
C GLY A 109 -9.49 3.47 -3.07
N GLN A 110 -8.60 3.35 -4.06
CA GLN A 110 -8.17 4.45 -4.92
C GLN A 110 -9.26 4.89 -5.91
N TYR A 111 -10.27 4.05 -6.18
CA TYR A 111 -11.39 4.39 -7.07
C TYR A 111 -12.35 5.38 -6.41
N GLY A 112 -12.05 6.67 -6.56
CA GLY A 112 -12.90 7.76 -6.12
C GLY A 112 -14.16 7.98 -6.96
N GLY A 113 -15.05 8.84 -6.46
CA GLY A 113 -16.26 9.26 -7.15
C GLY A 113 -17.07 10.31 -6.38
N HIS A 114 -18.06 10.90 -7.04
CA HIS A 114 -18.97 11.85 -6.41
C HIS A 114 -20.04 11.15 -5.55
N ASN A 115 -20.58 10.04 -6.05
CA ASN A 115 -21.69 9.29 -5.45
C ASN A 115 -21.29 7.85 -5.12
N LEU A 116 -21.90 7.28 -4.08
CA LEU A 116 -21.67 5.89 -3.65
C LEU A 116 -21.89 4.85 -4.77
N PRO A 117 -23.01 4.87 -5.55
CA PRO A 117 -23.19 3.91 -6.65
C PRO A 117 -22.17 4.07 -7.78
N SER A 118 -21.60 5.28 -7.94
CA SER A 118 -20.55 5.53 -8.94
C SER A 118 -19.21 4.92 -8.52
N ILE A 119 -18.88 4.93 -7.23
CA ILE A 119 -17.68 4.28 -6.67
C ILE A 119 -17.83 2.76 -6.77
N VAL A 120 -18.93 2.22 -6.26
CA VAL A 120 -19.23 0.77 -6.33
C VAL A 120 -19.19 0.27 -7.78
N ARG A 121 -19.76 1.02 -8.73
CA ARG A 121 -19.66 0.71 -10.17
C ARG A 121 -18.25 0.75 -10.73
N ARG A 122 -17.37 1.64 -10.26
CA ARG A 122 -15.96 1.71 -10.71
C ARG A 122 -15.18 0.50 -10.20
N ILE A 123 -15.32 0.18 -8.92
CA ILE A 123 -14.73 -0.99 -8.26
C ILE A 123 -15.18 -2.29 -8.96
N LEU A 124 -16.50 -2.52 -9.08
CA LEU A 124 -17.04 -3.74 -9.69
C LEU A 124 -16.58 -3.96 -11.14
N LYS A 125 -16.43 -2.87 -11.92
CA LYS A 125 -15.93 -2.93 -13.30
C LYS A 125 -14.47 -3.35 -13.44
N GLN A 126 -13.67 -3.32 -12.37
CA GLN A 126 -12.31 -3.86 -12.37
C GLN A 126 -12.29 -5.33 -11.95
N LEU A 127 -13.26 -5.75 -11.13
CA LEU A 127 -13.35 -7.09 -10.58
C LEU A 127 -13.96 -8.08 -11.57
N ILE A 128 -15.14 -7.77 -12.11
CA ILE A 128 -16.01 -8.75 -12.77
C ILE A 128 -16.59 -8.15 -14.06
N HIS A 129 -16.52 -8.93 -15.14
CA HIS A 129 -17.08 -8.59 -16.44
C HIS A 129 -18.62 -8.69 -16.45
N ASP A 130 -19.28 -7.97 -17.37
CA ASP A 130 -20.75 -7.91 -17.41
C ASP A 130 -21.40 -9.27 -17.77
N SER A 131 -20.67 -10.17 -18.46
CA SER A 131 -21.09 -11.56 -18.70
C SER A 131 -21.17 -12.40 -17.43
N LEU A 132 -20.17 -12.30 -16.57
CA LEU A 132 -20.11 -13.03 -15.30
C LEU A 132 -21.08 -12.41 -14.30
N ALA A 133 -21.09 -11.08 -14.17
CA ALA A 133 -22.03 -10.34 -13.32
C ALA A 133 -23.52 -10.64 -13.64
N ALA A 134 -23.84 -10.97 -14.89
CA ALA A 134 -25.18 -11.38 -15.29
C ALA A 134 -25.64 -12.71 -14.65
N LYS A 135 -24.72 -13.61 -14.25
CA LYS A 135 -25.02 -14.87 -13.56
C LYS A 135 -25.33 -14.70 -12.07
N PHE A 136 -24.96 -13.56 -11.46
CA PHE A 136 -25.10 -13.31 -10.03
C PHE A 136 -26.32 -12.46 -9.65
N SER A 137 -26.75 -12.60 -8.40
CA SER A 137 -27.56 -11.60 -7.69
C SER A 137 -27.19 -11.63 -6.22
N TRP A 138 -27.42 -10.54 -5.49
CA TRP A 138 -26.95 -10.43 -4.10
C TRP A 138 -27.37 -11.61 -3.20
N PHE A 139 -28.65 -12.01 -3.24
CA PHE A 139 -29.21 -13.12 -2.46
C PHE A 139 -29.45 -14.41 -3.28
N GLY A 140 -28.87 -14.55 -4.48
CA GLY A 140 -29.03 -15.77 -5.29
C GLY A 140 -30.46 -16.05 -5.79
N LYS A 141 -31.25 -15.01 -6.08
CA LYS A 141 -32.65 -15.16 -6.53
C LYS A 141 -32.74 -15.49 -8.02
N LYS A 142 -33.76 -16.27 -8.40
CA LYS A 142 -34.08 -16.69 -9.79
C LYS A 142 -32.99 -17.56 -10.45
N GLY A 143 -32.46 -18.54 -9.72
CA GLY A 143 -31.45 -19.47 -10.24
C GLY A 143 -30.07 -18.84 -10.49
N LYS A 144 -29.80 -17.69 -9.85
CA LYS A 144 -28.51 -16.99 -9.91
C LYS A 144 -27.67 -17.30 -8.69
N ALA A 145 -26.34 -17.23 -8.81
CA ALA A 145 -25.44 -17.41 -7.68
C ALA A 145 -25.52 -16.22 -6.68
N PRO A 146 -25.37 -16.46 -5.36
CA PRO A 146 -25.47 -15.44 -4.31
C PRO A 146 -24.16 -14.64 -4.15
N PHE A 147 -24.14 -13.41 -4.64
CA PHE A 147 -22.95 -12.54 -4.55
C PHE A 147 -22.53 -12.23 -3.11
N CYS A 148 -23.45 -12.23 -2.14
CA CYS A 148 -23.12 -11.93 -0.73
C CYS A 148 -22.24 -13.00 -0.05
N GLN A 149 -22.07 -14.19 -0.65
CA GLN A 149 -21.24 -15.26 -0.11
C GLN A 149 -19.76 -15.14 -0.52
N LEU A 150 -19.45 -14.33 -1.53
CA LEU A 150 -18.10 -14.11 -2.04
C LEU A 150 -17.29 -13.21 -1.08
N LYS A 151 -16.00 -13.50 -0.86
CA LYS A 151 -15.09 -12.64 -0.09
C LYS A 151 -15.00 -11.25 -0.72
N LEU A 152 -15.13 -11.16 -2.06
CA LEU A 152 -15.25 -9.90 -2.80
C LEU A 152 -16.32 -8.94 -2.24
N ALA A 153 -17.46 -9.43 -1.72
CA ALA A 153 -18.51 -8.55 -1.18
C ALA A 153 -18.04 -7.76 0.05
N GLY A 154 -17.25 -8.38 0.93
CA GLY A 154 -16.62 -7.71 2.06
C GLY A 154 -15.52 -6.74 1.62
N ILE A 155 -14.69 -7.16 0.65
CA ILE A 155 -13.60 -6.35 0.08
C ILE A 155 -14.12 -5.06 -0.55
N ILE A 156 -15.19 -5.14 -1.35
CA ILE A 156 -15.84 -3.97 -1.96
C ILE A 156 -16.31 -2.98 -0.88
N THR A 157 -16.91 -3.50 0.20
CA THR A 157 -17.42 -2.68 1.31
C THR A 157 -16.29 -1.96 2.04
N SER A 158 -15.19 -2.65 2.33
CA SER A 158 -13.98 -2.05 2.93
C SER A 158 -13.33 -1.01 2.00
N ALA A 159 -13.19 -1.31 0.71
CA ALA A 159 -12.63 -0.41 -0.30
C ALA A 159 -13.45 0.88 -0.46
N VAL A 160 -14.79 0.78 -0.46
CA VAL A 160 -15.67 1.95 -0.43
C VAL A 160 -15.39 2.83 0.79
N ARG A 161 -15.24 2.24 1.98
CA ARG A 161 -14.99 2.97 3.24
C ARG A 161 -13.61 3.64 3.32
N MET A 162 -12.67 3.32 2.44
CA MET A 162 -11.43 4.10 2.29
C MET A 162 -11.67 5.51 1.74
N ASN A 163 -12.76 5.72 0.98
CA ASN A 163 -13.05 7.02 0.40
C ASN A 163 -13.49 8.01 1.48
N ARG A 164 -12.81 9.16 1.58
CA ARG A 164 -13.05 10.20 2.62
C ARG A 164 -14.52 10.62 2.77
N LYS A 165 -15.30 10.62 1.68
CA LYS A 165 -16.74 10.95 1.67
C LYS A 165 -17.66 9.81 2.16
N PHE A 166 -17.23 8.55 2.03
CA PHE A 166 -18.05 7.36 2.23
C PHE A 166 -17.50 6.44 3.33
N LYS A 167 -16.59 6.96 4.18
CA LYS A 167 -16.00 6.24 5.32
C LYS A 167 -17.04 5.60 6.24
N ASN A 168 -18.17 6.27 6.42
CA ASN A 168 -19.27 5.84 7.30
C ASN A 168 -20.44 5.22 6.53
N ALA A 169 -20.28 4.87 5.24
CA ALA A 169 -21.33 4.20 4.48
C ALA A 169 -21.69 2.85 5.14
N THR A 170 -22.97 2.57 5.30
CA THR A 170 -23.45 1.33 5.93
C THR A 170 -23.30 0.14 4.97
N ASP A 171 -23.33 -1.08 5.51
CA ASP A 171 -23.33 -2.29 4.67
C ASP A 171 -24.57 -2.32 3.76
N HIS A 172 -25.70 -1.75 4.22
CA HIS A 172 -26.93 -1.61 3.44
C HIS A 172 -26.74 -0.70 2.21
N ASP A 173 -26.12 0.47 2.37
CA ASP A 173 -25.94 1.42 1.27
C ASP A 173 -25.04 0.85 0.16
N VAL A 174 -23.99 0.12 0.56
CA VAL A 174 -23.10 -0.59 -0.37
C VAL A 174 -23.83 -1.75 -1.04
N GLN A 175 -24.55 -2.57 -0.25
CA GLN A 175 -25.39 -3.67 -0.75
C GLN A 175 -26.38 -3.18 -1.82
N GLU A 176 -27.10 -2.08 -1.58
CA GLU A 176 -28.09 -1.56 -2.53
C GLU A 176 -27.42 -1.10 -3.84
N ALA A 177 -26.27 -0.43 -3.75
CA ALA A 177 -25.48 -0.05 -4.91
C ALA A 177 -24.99 -1.27 -5.72
N VAL A 178 -24.51 -2.34 -5.06
CA VAL A 178 -24.10 -3.59 -5.72
C VAL A 178 -25.31 -4.29 -6.35
N GLN A 179 -26.44 -4.39 -5.63
CA GLN A 179 -27.69 -4.96 -6.14
C GLN A 179 -28.18 -4.25 -7.40
N SER A 180 -28.16 -2.91 -7.39
CA SER A 180 -28.53 -2.09 -8.54
C SER A 180 -27.57 -2.34 -9.71
N TRP A 181 -26.25 -2.42 -9.48
CA TRP A 181 -25.29 -2.72 -10.52
C TRP A 181 -25.47 -4.12 -11.13
N LEU A 182 -25.63 -5.16 -10.31
CA LEU A 182 -25.88 -6.54 -10.75
C LEU A 182 -27.20 -6.68 -11.52
N ARG A 183 -28.28 -6.02 -11.07
CA ARG A 183 -29.59 -6.03 -11.74
C ARG A 183 -29.49 -5.62 -13.21
N HIS A 184 -28.63 -4.64 -13.52
CA HIS A 184 -28.46 -4.12 -14.87
C HIS A 184 -27.38 -4.85 -15.70
N ALA A 185 -26.65 -5.82 -15.15
CA ALA A 185 -25.58 -6.52 -15.87
C ALA A 185 -26.04 -7.20 -17.18
N PRO A 186 -27.16 -7.94 -17.23
CA PRO A 186 -27.63 -8.55 -18.49
C PRO A 186 -27.93 -7.52 -19.59
N ALA A 187 -28.47 -6.35 -19.22
CA ALA A 187 -28.76 -5.28 -20.17
C ALA A 187 -27.48 -4.59 -20.68
N ARG A 188 -26.41 -4.53 -19.87
CA ARG A 188 -25.10 -4.04 -20.32
C ARG A 188 -24.43 -5.03 -21.27
N GLN A 189 -24.39 -6.32 -20.91
CA GLN A 189 -23.87 -7.39 -21.76
C GLN A 189 -24.57 -7.41 -23.14
N GLN A 190 -25.91 -7.35 -23.19
CA GLN A 190 -26.64 -7.28 -24.45
C GLN A 190 -26.30 -6.04 -25.29
N LYS A 191 -26.04 -4.89 -24.66
CA LYS A 191 -25.63 -3.67 -25.36
C LYS A 191 -24.22 -3.80 -25.93
N GLU A 192 -23.32 -4.45 -25.21
CA GLU A 192 -21.95 -4.72 -25.62
C GLU A 192 -21.90 -5.70 -26.81
N THR A 193 -22.61 -6.83 -26.73
CA THR A 193 -22.73 -7.77 -27.86
C THR A 193 -23.36 -7.13 -29.10
N LYS A 194 -24.37 -6.26 -28.94
CA LYS A 194 -24.94 -5.51 -30.07
C LYS A 194 -23.95 -4.52 -30.70
N ARG A 195 -23.07 -3.93 -29.89
CA ARG A 195 -22.07 -2.98 -30.38
C ARG A 195 -20.98 -3.70 -31.17
N SER A 196 -20.44 -4.82 -30.67
CA SER A 196 -19.42 -5.58 -31.40
C SER A 196 -19.93 -6.17 -32.72
N LEU A 197 -21.23 -6.48 -32.80
CA LEU A 197 -21.91 -6.88 -34.05
C LEU A 197 -22.24 -5.71 -35.01
N GLN A 198 -22.05 -4.45 -34.59
CA GLN A 198 -22.24 -3.26 -35.44
C GLN A 198 -20.92 -2.67 -35.95
N GLU A 199 -19.79 -3.18 -35.44
CA GLU A 199 -18.44 -2.76 -35.81
C GLU A 199 -17.83 -3.69 -36.89
N TYR A 200 -18.65 -4.52 -37.54
CA TYR A 200 -18.33 -5.48 -38.62
C TYR A 200 -19.42 -5.47 -39.71
#